data_AF-A0A6G3WXK4-F1
#
_entry.id   AF-A0A6G3WXK4-F1
#
_cell.length_a   1.000
_cell.length_b   1.000
_cell.length_c   1.000
_cell.angle_alpha   90.00
_cell.angle_beta   90.00
_cell.angle_gamma   90.00
#
_symmetry.space_group_name_H-M   'P 1'
#
loop_
_entity.id
_entity.type
_entity.pdbx_description
1 polymer ?
#
loop_
_entity_poly.entity_id
_entity_poly.type
_entity_poly.pdbx_seq_one_letter_code
_entity_poly.pdbx_strand_id
1 'polypeptide(L)'
;HDVVRWTDNTLKIDWDRAPQVTNQLCAEIEKLYRDGIDRPKLVHWFAAYDLVSSYLAPHPGSRWAKGPDALDLTLPPRKLVDDVLPDEFPLSMFYEALAKKLKHVIASTKGITAANDERAAA
;
A
#
# COMPACT_ATOMS: atom_id res chain seq x y z
N HIS A 1 9.68 1.69 -5.19
CA HIS A 1 9.54 0.89 -6.44
C HIS A 1 9.52 1.72 -7.74
N ASP A 2 9.41 3.07 -7.69
CA ASP A 2 9.55 4.00 -8.84
C ASP A 2 8.62 3.78 -10.06
N VAL A 3 7.57 2.98 -9.88
CA VAL A 3 6.54 2.69 -10.90
C VAL A 3 5.65 3.90 -11.15
N VAL A 4 5.33 4.64 -10.09
CA VAL A 4 4.61 5.90 -10.17
C VAL A 4 5.59 6.99 -9.75
N ARG A 5 5.89 7.91 -10.66
CA ARG A 5 6.77 9.05 -10.39
C ARG A 5 6.04 10.33 -10.71
N TRP A 6 6.01 11.24 -9.74
CA TRP A 6 5.58 12.61 -9.94
C TRP A 6 6.81 13.51 -9.92
N THR A 7 7.18 14.04 -11.08
CA THR A 7 8.30 14.97 -11.24
C THR A 7 7.88 16.06 -12.22
N ASP A 8 8.26 17.31 -11.97
CA ASP A 8 7.98 18.43 -12.88
C ASP A 8 6.49 18.56 -13.27
N ASN A 9 5.58 18.43 -12.29
CA ASN A 9 4.12 18.42 -12.49
C ASN A 9 3.60 17.35 -13.46
N THR A 10 4.40 16.34 -13.78
CA THR A 10 4.04 15.26 -14.69
C THR A 10 4.02 13.93 -13.93
N LEU A 11 2.89 13.24 -14.02
CA LEU A 11 2.74 11.88 -13.50
C LEU A 11 3.17 10.88 -14.58
N LYS A 12 4.21 10.11 -14.29
CA LYS A 12 4.66 8.99 -15.12
C LYS A 12 4.31 7.68 -14.44
N ILE A 13 3.66 6.80 -15.19
CA ILE A 13 3.30 5.45 -14.76
C ILE A 13 3.98 4.48 -15.71
N ASP A 14 4.79 3.60 -15.16
CA ASP A 14 5.33 2.45 -15.87
C ASP A 14 4.29 1.33 -15.85
N TRP A 15 3.49 1.26 -16.93
CA TRP A 15 2.40 0.29 -17.05
C TRP A 15 2.89 -1.14 -17.16
N ASP A 16 4.06 -1.34 -17.74
CA ASP A 16 4.66 -2.67 -17.84
C ASP A 16 5.09 -3.15 -16.48
N ARG A 17 5.60 -2.28 -15.58
CA ARG A 17 6.09 -2.65 -14.24
C ARG A 17 5.02 -2.62 -13.13
N ALA A 18 3.88 -1.96 -13.35
CA ALA A 18 2.85 -1.80 -12.32
C ALA A 18 2.25 -3.14 -11.82
N PRO A 19 1.93 -4.11 -12.69
CA PRO A 19 1.42 -5.41 -12.24
C PRO A 19 2.43 -6.19 -11.41
N GLN A 20 3.73 -6.13 -11.75
CA GLN A 20 4.79 -6.90 -11.09
C GLN A 20 5.00 -6.41 -9.66
N VAL A 21 5.06 -5.09 -9.45
CA VAL A 21 5.23 -4.56 -8.08
C VAL A 21 3.99 -4.80 -7.22
N THR A 22 2.80 -4.78 -7.82
CA THR A 22 1.55 -5.09 -7.12
C THR A 22 1.52 -6.56 -6.72
N ASN A 23 1.86 -7.46 -7.65
CA ASN A 23 1.95 -8.90 -7.37
C ASN A 23 3.05 -9.23 -6.36
N GLN A 24 4.16 -8.49 -6.38
CA GLN A 24 5.21 -8.62 -5.38
C GLN A 24 4.67 -8.27 -3.98
N LEU A 25 3.96 -7.15 -3.84
CA LEU A 25 3.32 -6.79 -2.58
C LEU A 25 2.31 -7.86 -2.12
N CYS A 26 1.50 -8.39 -3.03
CA CYS A 26 0.60 -9.52 -2.72
C CYS A 26 1.38 -10.72 -2.17
N ALA A 27 2.50 -11.09 -2.80
CA ALA A 27 3.33 -12.20 -2.35
C ALA A 27 3.97 -11.94 -0.97
N GLU A 28 4.38 -10.70 -0.67
CA GLU A 28 4.89 -10.29 0.64
C GLU A 28 3.81 -10.41 1.72
N ILE A 29 2.58 -9.97 1.44
CA ILE A 29 1.43 -10.08 2.35
C ILE A 29 1.06 -11.55 2.58
N GLU A 30 1.01 -12.36 1.51
CA GLU A 30 0.75 -13.80 1.64
C GLU A 30 1.81 -14.52 2.45
N LYS A 31 3.08 -14.16 2.27
CA LYS A 31 4.17 -14.70 3.07
C LYS A 31 3.99 -14.33 4.53
N LEU A 32 3.70 -13.07 4.84
CA LEU A 32 3.41 -12.63 6.20
C LEU A 32 2.29 -13.49 6.81
N TYR A 33 1.18 -13.68 6.08
CA TYR A 33 0.05 -14.48 6.54
C TYR A 33 0.43 -15.95 6.82
N ARG A 34 1.15 -16.59 5.88
CA ARG A 34 1.63 -17.98 6.05
C ARG A 34 2.57 -18.10 7.25
N ASP A 35 3.52 -17.19 7.38
CA ASP A 35 4.48 -17.16 8.50
C ASP A 35 3.78 -16.94 9.85
N GLY A 36 2.54 -16.44 9.88
CA GLY A 36 1.76 -16.25 11.09
C GLY A 36 1.37 -17.55 11.79
N ILE A 37 1.38 -18.69 11.10
CA ILE A 37 1.05 -20.01 11.68
C ILE A 37 2.10 -20.42 12.73
N ASP A 38 3.37 -20.18 12.43
CA ASP A 38 4.49 -20.63 13.26
C ASP A 38 5.03 -19.54 14.21
N ARG A 39 4.44 -18.33 14.18
CA ARG A 39 4.91 -17.18 14.97
C ARG A 39 4.04 -16.90 16.19
N PRO A 40 4.64 -16.62 17.37
CA PRO A 40 3.92 -16.05 18.49
C PRO A 40 3.25 -14.71 18.11
N LYS A 41 2.07 -14.42 18.68
CA LYS A 41 1.24 -13.26 18.29
C LYS A 41 1.98 -11.93 18.26
N LEU A 42 2.77 -11.62 19.28
CA LEU A 42 3.49 -10.35 19.37
C LEU A 42 4.63 -10.27 18.34
N VAL A 43 5.34 -11.38 18.12
CA VAL A 43 6.40 -11.47 17.10
C VAL A 43 5.81 -11.31 15.70
N HIS A 44 4.65 -11.93 15.44
CA HIS A 44 3.94 -11.77 14.17
C HIS A 44 3.44 -10.34 13.98
N TRP A 45 2.96 -9.69 15.04
CA TRP A 45 2.56 -8.28 15.00
C TRP A 45 3.74 -7.37 14.64
N PHE A 46 4.93 -7.59 15.20
CA PHE A 46 6.13 -6.84 14.82
C PHE A 46 6.51 -7.04 13.35
N ALA A 47 6.41 -8.28 12.84
CA ALA A 47 6.66 -8.52 11.42
C ALA A 47 5.65 -7.78 10.52
N ALA A 48 4.40 -7.65 10.94
CA ALA A 48 3.41 -6.84 10.24
C ALA A 48 3.72 -5.33 10.34
N TYR A 49 4.13 -4.86 11.52
CA TYR A 49 4.59 -3.50 11.75
C TYR A 49 5.75 -3.14 10.82
N ASP A 50 6.77 -4.00 10.71
CA ASP A 50 7.94 -3.77 9.85
C ASP A 50 7.54 -3.68 8.37
N LEU A 51 6.66 -4.58 7.92
CA LEU A 51 6.14 -4.56 6.55
C LEU A 51 5.44 -3.22 6.28
N VAL A 52 4.50 -2.82 7.13
CA VAL A 52 3.75 -1.57 6.93
C VAL A 52 4.66 -0.34 6.98
N SER A 53 5.64 -0.33 7.89
CA SER A 53 6.61 0.77 8.05
C SER A 53 7.46 0.99 6.81
N SER A 54 7.66 -0.06 5.99
CA SER A 54 8.41 0.07 4.73
C SER A 54 7.64 0.79 3.63
N TYR A 55 6.30 0.81 3.70
CA TYR A 55 5.43 1.41 2.68
C TYR A 55 4.84 2.76 3.10
N LEU A 56 4.70 3.00 4.41
CA LEU A 56 4.06 4.20 4.95
C LEU A 56 5.03 4.93 5.88
N ALA A 57 5.28 6.21 5.59
CA ALA A 57 6.08 7.06 6.45
C ALA A 57 5.23 7.48 7.67
N PRO A 58 5.64 7.13 8.90
CA PRO A 58 4.92 7.54 10.08
C PRO A 58 5.07 9.03 10.36
N HIS A 59 4.17 9.56 11.18
CA HIS A 59 4.23 10.95 11.61
C HIS A 59 5.45 11.11 12.54
N PRO A 60 6.34 12.12 12.34
CA PRO A 60 7.58 12.24 13.10
C PRO A 60 7.42 12.29 14.63
N GLY A 61 6.27 12.81 15.10
CA GLY A 61 5.93 12.88 16.53
C GLY A 61 5.31 11.62 17.12
N SER A 62 5.01 10.59 16.33
CA SER A 62 4.35 9.38 16.79
C SER A 62 5.29 8.47 17.57
N ARG A 63 4.72 7.65 18.48
CA ARG A 63 5.47 6.56 19.13
C ARG A 63 5.87 5.50 18.12
N TRP A 64 5.06 5.31 17.10
CA TRP A 64 5.31 4.38 16.00
C TRP A 64 6.61 4.74 15.26
N ALA A 65 6.85 6.02 14.97
CA ALA A 65 8.11 6.47 14.34
C ALA A 65 9.39 6.18 15.16
N LYS A 66 9.27 5.92 16.47
CA LYS A 66 10.41 5.62 17.35
C LYS A 66 10.81 4.15 17.32
N GLY A 67 10.08 3.30 16.60
CA GLY A 67 10.40 1.89 16.44
C GLY A 67 9.83 0.98 17.53
N PRO A 68 10.10 -0.34 17.41
CA PRO A 68 9.49 -1.37 18.24
C PRO A 68 9.79 -1.23 19.74
N ASP A 69 10.96 -0.67 20.10
CA ASP A 69 11.38 -0.49 21.48
C ASP A 69 10.57 0.59 22.23
N ALA A 70 9.89 1.47 21.50
CA ALA A 70 9.03 2.50 22.07
C ALA A 70 7.60 2.00 22.31
N LEU A 71 7.27 0.77 21.96
CA LEU A 71 5.91 0.22 22.08
C LEU A 71 5.73 -0.51 23.42
N ASP A 72 4.56 -0.32 24.05
CA ASP A 72 4.25 -1.00 25.31
C ASP A 72 3.75 -2.42 25.06
N LEU A 73 4.68 -3.37 25.13
CA LEU A 73 4.42 -4.80 24.86
C LEU A 73 3.59 -5.50 25.93
N THR A 74 3.28 -4.81 27.04
CA THR A 74 2.35 -5.34 28.06
C THR A 74 0.89 -5.17 27.63
N LEU A 75 0.63 -4.31 26.65
CA LEU A 75 -0.70 -4.06 26.12
C LEU A 75 -1.04 -5.05 24.99
N PRO A 76 -2.33 -5.37 24.80
CA PRO A 76 -2.75 -6.18 23.67
C PRO A 76 -2.42 -5.48 22.34
N PRO A 77 -2.08 -6.21 21.26
CA PRO A 77 -1.63 -5.62 19.99
C PRO A 77 -2.58 -4.56 19.39
N ARG A 78 -3.89 -4.66 19.67
CA ARG A 78 -4.86 -3.65 19.26
C ARG A 78 -4.54 -2.25 19.83
N LYS A 79 -4.03 -2.19 21.05
CA LYS A 79 -3.64 -0.95 21.73
C LYS A 79 -2.36 -0.33 21.19
N LEU A 80 -1.48 -1.13 20.58
CA LEU A 80 -0.31 -0.64 19.87
C LEU A 80 -0.68 0.11 18.57
N VAL A 81 -1.84 -0.20 17.98
CA VAL A 81 -2.38 0.52 16.82
C VAL A 81 -3.05 1.83 17.24
N ASP A 82 -3.57 1.92 18.47
CA ASP A 82 -4.17 3.16 19.01
C ASP A 82 -3.12 4.27 19.25
N ASP A 83 -1.81 3.93 19.29
CA ASP A 83 -0.68 4.88 19.45
C ASP A 83 -0.36 5.67 18.16
N VAL A 84 -1.04 5.35 17.06
CA VAL A 84 -0.92 6.03 15.78
C VAL A 84 -1.67 7.38 15.81
N LEU A 85 -1.04 8.45 15.36
CA LEU A 85 -1.65 9.78 15.29
C LEU A 85 -2.69 9.88 14.16
N PRO A 86 -3.74 10.73 14.29
CA PRO A 86 -4.81 10.82 13.29
C PRO A 86 -4.37 11.16 11.85
N ASP A 87 -3.24 11.87 11.69
CA ASP A 87 -2.68 12.27 10.38
C ASP A 87 -1.52 11.36 9.93
N GLU A 88 -1.27 10.27 10.64
CA GLU A 88 -0.17 9.36 10.36
C GLU A 88 -0.41 8.50 9.11
N PHE A 89 -1.69 8.37 8.72
CA PHE A 89 -2.11 7.69 7.50
C PHE A 89 -3.18 8.51 6.76
N PRO A 90 -2.80 9.56 6.00
CA PRO A 90 -3.73 10.36 5.20
C PRO A 90 -4.18 9.58 3.95
N LEU A 91 -4.65 8.35 4.13
CA LEU A 91 -5.27 7.52 3.09
C LEU A 91 -6.54 8.18 2.53
N SER A 92 -7.19 9.06 3.29
CA SER A 92 -8.41 9.74 2.83
C SER A 92 -8.08 10.81 1.78
N MET A 93 -7.23 11.78 2.07
CA MET A 93 -7.17 13.00 1.25
C MET A 93 -6.50 12.78 -0.12
N PHE A 94 -5.44 11.95 -0.19
CA PHE A 94 -4.80 11.64 -1.47
C PHE A 94 -5.71 10.83 -2.39
N TYR A 95 -6.27 9.71 -1.90
CA TYR A 95 -7.15 8.87 -2.71
C TYR A 95 -8.46 9.58 -3.03
N GLU A 96 -8.98 10.42 -2.14
CA GLU A 96 -10.18 11.22 -2.41
C GLU A 96 -9.91 12.29 -3.49
N ALA A 97 -8.78 13.00 -3.42
CA ALA A 97 -8.39 13.96 -4.45
C ALA A 97 -8.10 13.29 -5.79
N LEU A 98 -7.41 12.15 -5.78
CA LEU A 98 -7.11 11.36 -6.97
C LEU A 98 -8.40 10.81 -7.60
N ALA A 99 -9.29 10.23 -6.79
CA ALA A 99 -10.59 9.73 -7.24
C ALA A 99 -11.44 10.84 -7.85
N LYS A 100 -11.51 12.02 -7.22
CA LYS A 100 -12.21 13.19 -7.79
C LYS A 100 -11.64 13.59 -9.15
N LYS A 101 -10.31 13.61 -9.32
CA LYS A 101 -9.67 13.95 -10.59
C LYS A 101 -9.84 12.87 -11.67
N LEU A 102 -9.78 11.59 -11.31
CA LEU A 102 -9.87 10.48 -12.26
C LEU A 102 -11.30 10.11 -12.65
N LYS A 103 -12.31 10.52 -11.86
CA LYS A 103 -13.72 10.15 -12.07
C LYS A 103 -14.21 10.37 -13.51
N HIS A 104 -13.93 11.55 -14.09
CA HIS A 104 -14.35 11.87 -15.46
C HIS A 104 -13.59 11.05 -16.51
N VAL A 105 -12.30 10.80 -16.31
CA VAL A 105 -11.48 9.99 -17.22
C VAL A 105 -11.97 8.55 -17.23
N ILE A 106 -12.15 7.94 -16.06
CA ILE A 106 -12.66 6.56 -15.92
C ILE A 106 -14.04 6.42 -16.57
N ALA A 107 -14.92 7.39 -16.36
CA ALA A 107 -16.24 7.41 -16.99
C ALA A 107 -16.14 7.47 -18.53
N SER A 108 -15.19 8.26 -19.06
CA SER A 108 -14.98 8.41 -20.50
C SER A 108 -14.38 7.17 -21.18
N THR A 109 -13.62 6.36 -20.43
CA THR A 109 -12.98 5.14 -20.92
C THR A 109 -13.82 3.89 -20.68
N LYS A 110 -15.01 4.02 -20.07
CA LYS A 110 -15.90 2.90 -19.79
C LYS A 110 -16.40 2.29 -21.10
N GLY A 111 -16.15 0.99 -21.29
CA GLY A 111 -16.57 0.26 -22.50
C GLY A 111 -15.51 0.19 -23.60
N ILE A 112 -14.31 0.76 -23.40
CA ILE A 112 -13.17 0.48 -24.26
C ILE A 112 -12.72 -0.96 -23.99
N THR A 113 -13.01 -1.86 -24.92
CA THR A 113 -12.37 -3.18 -25.00
C THR A 113 -11.34 -3.13 -26.13
N ALA A 114 -10.21 -3.82 -25.98
CA ALA A 114 -9.25 -3.95 -27.08
C ALA A 114 -9.96 -4.48 -28.33
N ALA A 115 -9.62 -3.95 -29.51
CA ALA A 115 -10.10 -4.52 -30.76
C ALA A 115 -9.57 -5.95 -30.85
N ASN A 116 -10.47 -6.93 -30.98
CA ASN A 116 -10.09 -8.33 -31.11
C ASN A 116 -9.42 -8.52 -32.48
N ASP A 117 -8.09 -8.49 -32.53
CA ASP A 117 -7.32 -8.70 -33.76
C ASP A 117 -7.15 -10.20 -34.09
N GLU A 118 -8.18 -11.01 -33.81
CA GLU A 118 -8.26 -12.44 -34.18
C GLU A 118 -9.05 -12.66 -35.49
N ARG A 119 -8.94 -11.74 -36.45
CA ARG A 119 -9.36 -11.98 -37.84
C ARG A 119 -8.34 -11.43 -38.84
N ALA A 120 -7.07 -11.80 -38.68
CA ALA A 120 -6.05 -11.65 -39.71
C ALA A 120 -5.00 -12.76 -39.67
N ALA A 121 -5.43 -14.01 -39.52
CA ALA A 121 -4.62 -15.17 -39.90
C ALA A 121 -5.58 -16.19 -40.54
N ALA A 122 -5.64 -16.11 -41.87
CA ALA A 122 -6.29 -17.07 -42.74
C ALA A 122 -5.48 -18.39 -42.79
#